data_AF-A0AAV0EV26-F1
#
_entry.id   AF-A0AAV0EV26-F1
#
_cell.length_a   1.000
_cell.length_b   1.000
_cell.length_c   1.000
_cell.angle_alpha   90.00
_cell.angle_beta   90.00
_cell.angle_gamma   90.00
#
_symmetry.space_group_name_H-M   'P 1'
#
loop_
_entity.id
_entity.type
_entity.pdbx_description
1 polymer ?
#
loop_
_entity_poly.entity_id
_entity_poly.type
_entity_poly.pdbx_seq_one_letter_code
_entity_poly.pdbx_strand_id
1 'polypeptide(L)'
;MNRTIMERVRSMLNMAKLPKLFWGEAVNTACYLMNRSPSVPLNFEVPERLWTGKDPTYSHLRVFGCSSYAHVSKELRQKLDARTIPCIFVGYGNEEFGYRLWDPKEKRVFRSRDVLFHEDLTIEDIEKPTMSRKSNEGVQVSNEVPEEDKVHEDNSEAEEDEETEESAGQGETQSTPSDTDDGSSSQMVPTVRRSERGHIPSTRYTSSEYLLLTEDGEPESFQEAVSHKDKEKWLIAMQDELESLQKNQTYEIVELPKGKKALRNKWVFKLKKDANGQVVKHKARLVVKGFQQKKGIDFDEIFAPVVKMTSIRIILGLAASMNLELEQMDVKTFLHGDLKEEIYMQQPEGFENSNDNFVCKLSKSLYGLKQAPRQWNKKFDSCMKSQGYKKTTADECVYIKKLPDGTFIALLLYVDDMLIVGKDAVKINQLKKELSKSFDMKDLGPAQ
;
A
#
# COMPACT_ATOMS: atom_id res chain seq x y z
N MET A 1 17.45 19.53 -9.34
CA MET A 1 17.16 19.10 -7.95
C MET A 1 17.30 17.58 -7.78
N ASN A 2 16.62 16.75 -8.58
CA ASN A 2 16.69 15.27 -8.46
C ASN A 2 18.11 14.68 -8.58
N ARG A 3 18.97 15.21 -9.47
CA ARG A 3 20.36 14.75 -9.60
C ARG A 3 21.19 14.95 -8.32
N THR A 4 21.12 16.15 -7.74
CA THR A 4 21.87 16.52 -6.53
C THR A 4 21.47 15.68 -5.31
N ILE A 5 20.17 15.42 -5.15
CA ILE A 5 19.66 14.55 -4.08
C ILE A 5 20.22 13.14 -4.26
N MET A 6 20.13 12.58 -5.47
CA MET A 6 20.62 11.23 -5.73
C MET A 6 22.14 11.08 -5.59
N GLU A 7 22.92 12.12 -5.90
CA GLU A 7 24.36 12.13 -5.65
C GLU A 7 24.67 12.08 -4.14
N ARG A 8 23.96 12.87 -3.32
CA ARG A 8 24.10 12.83 -1.85
C ARG A 8 23.70 11.46 -1.28
N VAL A 9 22.59 10.90 -1.76
CA VAL A 9 22.12 9.55 -1.36
C VAL A 9 23.18 8.49 -1.63
N ARG A 10 23.79 8.50 -2.82
CA ARG A 10 24.87 7.55 -3.16
C ARG A 10 26.06 7.71 -2.22
N SER A 11 26.48 8.94 -1.95
CA SER A 11 27.59 9.20 -1.03
C SER A 11 27.29 8.73 0.39
N MET A 12 26.10 9.03 0.91
CA MET A 12 25.67 8.65 2.26
C MET A 12 25.62 7.13 2.43
N LEU A 13 25.02 6.40 1.48
CA LEU A 13 24.96 4.94 1.52
C LEU A 13 26.36 4.30 1.43
N ASN A 14 27.22 4.83 0.55
CA ASN A 14 28.58 4.31 0.36
C ASN A 14 29.47 4.54 1.59
N MET A 15 29.33 5.69 2.25
CA MET A 15 30.07 6.02 3.48
C MET A 15 29.61 5.14 4.64
N ALA A 16 28.29 5.00 4.80
CA ALA A 16 27.66 4.19 5.85
C ALA A 16 27.79 2.67 5.64
N LYS A 17 28.28 2.22 4.49
CA LYS A 17 28.29 0.80 4.08
C LYS A 17 26.90 0.15 4.12
N LEU A 18 25.85 0.95 3.93
CA LEU A 18 24.48 0.46 3.96
C LEU A 18 24.02 -0.03 2.58
N PRO A 19 23.28 -1.15 2.51
CA PRO A 19 22.69 -1.65 1.27
C PRO A 19 21.79 -0.62 0.59
N LYS A 20 21.62 -0.77 -0.73
CA LYS A 20 20.71 0.08 -1.53
C LYS A 20 19.27 0.10 -1.02
N LEU A 21 18.86 -0.89 -0.24
CA LEU A 21 17.54 -0.97 0.41
C LEU A 21 17.22 0.28 1.25
N PHE A 22 18.23 0.93 1.83
CA PHE A 22 18.07 2.13 2.65
C PHE A 22 17.96 3.44 1.84
N TRP A 23 17.79 3.35 0.52
CA TRP A 23 17.74 4.54 -0.34
C TRP A 23 16.64 5.53 0.06
N GLY A 24 15.47 5.06 0.51
CA GLY A 24 14.37 5.93 0.92
C GLY A 24 14.72 6.76 2.16
N GLU A 25 15.35 6.14 3.16
CA GLU A 25 15.81 6.80 4.38
C GLU A 25 16.97 7.77 4.09
N ALA A 26 17.88 7.39 3.19
CA ALA A 26 18.96 8.26 2.72
C ALA A 26 18.43 9.48 1.95
N VAL A 27 17.39 9.32 1.11
CA VAL A 27 16.74 10.45 0.40
C VAL A 27 16.12 11.42 1.41
N ASN A 28 15.37 10.91 2.38
CA ASN A 28 14.74 11.74 3.40
C ASN A 28 15.79 12.53 4.21
N THR A 29 16.85 11.85 4.64
CA THR A 29 17.95 12.49 5.38
C THR A 29 18.69 13.52 4.52
N ALA A 30 18.93 13.22 3.24
CA ALA A 30 19.55 14.17 2.31
C ALA A 30 18.70 15.43 2.12
N CYS A 31 17.38 15.29 1.94
CA CYS A 31 16.44 16.41 1.86
C CYS A 31 16.40 17.22 3.16
N TYR A 32 16.36 16.54 4.31
CA TYR A 32 16.38 17.17 5.63
C TYR A 32 17.62 18.06 5.82
N LEU A 33 18.80 17.53 5.47
CA LEU A 33 20.06 18.27 5.53
C LEU A 33 20.14 19.39 4.48
N MET A 34 19.60 19.18 3.29
CA MET A 34 19.53 20.21 2.24
C MET A 34 18.73 21.43 2.70
N ASN A 35 17.60 21.22 3.37
CA ASN A 35 16.77 22.32 3.87
C ASN A 35 17.44 23.08 5.03
N ARG A 36 18.43 22.47 5.70
CA ARG A 36 19.22 23.04 6.81
C ARG A 36 20.60 23.55 6.39
N SER A 37 20.96 23.43 5.12
CA SER A 37 22.25 23.88 4.59
C SER A 37 22.11 25.21 3.85
N PRO A 38 23.15 26.06 3.85
CA PRO A 38 23.22 27.24 3.00
C PRO A 38 22.97 26.89 1.52
N SER A 39 22.13 27.67 0.85
CA SER A 39 21.71 27.43 -0.54
C SER A 39 22.14 28.56 -1.46
N VAL A 40 22.91 28.25 -2.52
CA VAL A 40 23.42 29.25 -3.48
C VAL A 40 22.28 30.06 -4.15
N PRO A 41 21.18 29.44 -4.62
CA PRO A 41 20.03 30.19 -5.17
C PRO A 41 19.36 31.14 -4.17
N LEU A 42 19.60 30.98 -2.87
CA LEU A 42 19.05 31.81 -1.81
C LEU A 42 20.13 32.74 -1.22
N ASN A 43 21.17 33.08 -1.98
CA ASN A 43 22.30 33.91 -1.52
C ASN A 43 22.96 33.37 -0.24
N PHE A 44 23.11 32.04 -0.15
CA PHE A 44 23.64 31.33 1.01
C PHE A 44 22.76 31.38 2.27
N GLU A 45 21.51 31.84 2.16
CA GLU A 45 20.51 31.65 3.21
C GLU A 45 20.10 30.18 3.36
N VAL A 46 19.60 29.84 4.55
CA VAL A 46 19.15 28.49 4.87
C VAL A 46 17.65 28.36 4.56
N PRO A 47 17.22 27.40 3.70
CA PRO A 47 15.82 27.26 3.31
C PRO A 47 14.85 27.14 4.48
N GLU A 48 15.21 26.40 5.53
CA GLU A 48 14.36 26.22 6.71
C GLU A 48 14.16 27.51 7.50
N ARG A 49 15.20 28.35 7.60
CA ARG A 49 15.10 29.67 8.24
C ARG A 49 14.12 30.57 7.47
N LEU A 50 14.22 30.58 6.15
CA LEU A 50 13.33 31.37 5.29
C LEU A 50 11.87 30.86 5.34
N TRP A 51 11.69 29.55 5.48
CA TRP A 51 10.36 28.93 5.54
C TRP A 51 9.66 29.10 6.90
N THR A 52 10.41 28.95 7.99
CA THR A 52 9.83 28.91 9.36
C THR A 52 10.04 30.21 10.14
N GLY A 53 10.92 31.09 9.67
CA GLY A 53 11.34 32.31 10.39
C GLY A 53 12.23 32.04 11.61
N LYS A 54 12.57 30.79 11.91
CA LYS A 54 13.40 30.39 13.06
C LYS A 54 14.76 29.89 12.60
N ASP A 55 15.81 30.19 13.35
CA ASP A 55 17.14 29.63 13.09
C ASP A 55 17.13 28.13 13.40
N PRO A 56 17.60 27.28 12.45
CA PRO A 56 17.67 25.85 12.67
C PRO A 56 18.75 25.49 13.69
N THR A 57 18.46 24.53 14.55
CA THR A 57 19.45 23.93 15.45
C THR A 57 20.23 22.84 14.72
N TYR A 58 21.51 22.68 15.06
CA TYR A 58 22.39 21.68 14.46
C TYR A 58 22.92 20.63 15.44
N SER A 59 22.69 20.82 16.75
CA SER A 59 23.21 19.97 17.83
C SER A 59 22.69 18.53 17.78
N HIS A 60 21.54 18.31 17.15
CA HIS A 60 20.93 16.99 16.96
C HIS A 60 21.40 16.29 15.68
N LEU A 61 22.19 16.94 14.82
CA LEU A 61 22.65 16.27 13.60
C LEU A 61 23.62 15.15 13.95
N ARG A 62 23.44 14.01 13.30
CA ARG A 62 24.26 12.81 13.47
C ARG A 62 24.69 12.23 12.12
N VAL A 63 25.81 11.50 12.12
CA VAL A 63 26.34 10.83 10.92
C VAL A 63 25.40 9.69 10.49
N PHE A 64 24.80 9.82 9.31
CA PHE A 64 23.91 8.81 8.74
C PHE A 64 24.60 7.45 8.66
N GLY A 65 23.92 6.41 9.15
CA GLY A 65 24.37 5.02 9.13
C GLY A 65 25.39 4.65 10.20
N CYS A 66 25.62 5.51 11.20
CA CYS A 66 26.48 5.17 12.32
C CYS A 66 25.85 4.14 13.27
N SER A 67 26.71 3.42 13.98
CA SER A 67 26.32 2.54 15.08
C SER A 67 25.67 3.33 16.20
N SER A 68 24.54 2.86 16.69
CA SER A 68 23.73 3.54 17.70
C SER A 68 23.16 2.57 18.73
N TYR A 69 22.95 3.05 19.95
CA TYR A 69 22.32 2.27 21.03
C TYR A 69 21.12 3.03 21.57
N ALA A 70 19.91 2.49 21.37
CA ALA A 70 18.68 3.06 21.89
C ALA A 70 18.40 2.53 23.30
N HIS A 71 18.07 3.42 24.24
CA HIS A 71 17.65 2.99 25.58
C HIS A 71 16.28 2.33 25.55
N VAL A 72 16.12 1.24 26.30
CA VAL A 72 14.83 0.55 26.49
C VAL A 72 14.28 0.96 27.86
N SER A 73 13.00 1.33 27.97
CA SER A 73 12.40 1.70 29.26
C SER A 73 12.35 0.52 30.23
N LYS A 74 12.24 0.79 31.54
CA LYS A 74 12.14 -0.27 32.57
C LYS A 74 10.86 -1.09 32.43
N GLU A 75 9.77 -0.48 31.94
CA GLU A 75 8.47 -1.14 31.71
C GLU A 75 8.55 -2.25 30.66
N LEU A 76 9.47 -2.12 29.71
CA LEU A 76 9.69 -3.08 28.62
C LEU A 76 10.80 -4.10 28.93
N ARG A 77 11.30 -4.12 30.18
CA ARG A 77 12.46 -4.95 30.59
C ARG A 77 12.20 -5.72 31.88
N GLN A 78 12.61 -6.98 31.92
CA GLN A 78 12.75 -7.76 33.14
C GLN A 78 14.12 -7.52 33.79
N LYS A 79 14.31 -7.99 35.04
CA LYS A 79 15.46 -7.66 35.92
C LYS A 79 16.84 -7.94 35.31
N LEU A 80 16.93 -8.81 34.30
CA LEU A 80 18.17 -9.20 33.62
C LEU A 80 18.21 -8.83 32.12
N ASP A 81 17.19 -8.15 31.60
CA ASP A 81 17.14 -7.80 30.18
C ASP A 81 18.12 -6.66 29.83
N ALA A 82 18.63 -6.71 28.60
CA ALA A 82 19.54 -5.70 28.08
C ALA A 82 18.90 -4.30 28.11
N ARG A 83 19.62 -3.30 28.63
CA ARG A 83 19.11 -1.93 28.79
C ARG A 83 19.08 -1.12 27.49
N THR A 84 19.69 -1.64 26.43
CA THR A 84 19.87 -0.94 25.16
C THR A 84 19.69 -1.89 23.98
N ILE A 85 19.13 -1.37 22.89
CA ILE A 85 19.04 -2.06 21.60
C ILE A 85 20.15 -1.53 20.68
N PRO A 86 21.09 -2.38 20.23
CA PRO A 86 22.04 -2.00 19.19
C PRO A 86 21.29 -1.80 17.87
N CYS A 87 21.51 -0.67 17.23
CA CYS A 87 20.77 -0.21 16.06
C CYS A 87 21.64 0.69 15.18
N ILE A 88 21.10 1.10 14.04
CA ILE A 88 21.79 1.95 13.08
C ILE A 88 20.98 3.22 12.88
N PHE A 89 21.64 4.37 12.94
CA PHE A 89 20.98 5.65 12.67
C PHE A 89 20.62 5.77 11.19
N VAL A 90 19.33 5.90 10.87
CA VAL A 90 18.85 5.97 9.48
C VAL A 90 18.09 7.25 9.15
N GLY A 91 17.91 8.17 10.10
CA GLY A 91 17.40 9.50 9.78
C GLY A 91 16.68 10.18 10.93
N TYR A 92 16.16 11.37 10.64
CA TYR A 92 15.49 12.21 11.63
C TYR A 92 13.98 11.95 11.63
N GLY A 93 13.36 12.00 12.81
CA GLY A 93 11.90 12.03 12.94
C GLY A 93 11.32 13.40 12.56
N ASN A 94 9.98 13.50 12.58
CA ASN A 94 9.30 14.78 12.44
C ASN A 94 9.54 15.66 13.69
N GLU A 95 9.15 16.93 13.64
CA GLU A 95 9.51 18.00 14.59
C GLU A 95 9.32 17.67 16.09
N GLU A 96 8.53 16.65 16.46
CA GLU A 96 8.28 16.25 17.85
C GLU A 96 8.86 14.89 18.28
N PHE A 97 9.37 14.04 17.38
CA PHE A 97 9.59 12.61 17.71
C PHE A 97 10.91 12.00 17.22
N GLY A 98 12.00 12.29 17.95
CA GLY A 98 13.19 11.44 18.07
C GLY A 98 13.95 11.10 16.78
N TYR A 99 14.95 10.22 16.90
CA TYR A 99 15.72 9.68 15.79
C TYR A 99 15.08 8.41 15.25
N ARG A 100 15.21 8.18 13.94
CA ARG A 100 14.84 6.93 13.27
C ARG A 100 16.02 5.98 13.27
N LEU A 101 15.78 4.77 13.73
CA LEU A 101 16.80 3.76 13.97
C LEU A 101 16.38 2.45 13.32
N TRP A 102 17.32 1.77 12.69
CA TRP A 102 17.14 0.42 12.16
C TRP A 102 17.67 -0.60 13.15
N ASP A 103 16.83 -1.55 13.56
CA ASP A 103 17.24 -2.72 14.33
C ASP A 103 17.64 -3.87 13.37
N PRO A 104 18.92 -4.26 13.30
CA PRO A 104 19.36 -5.36 12.44
C PRO A 104 18.80 -6.73 12.84
N LYS A 105 18.47 -6.93 14.13
CA LYS A 105 17.97 -8.22 14.65
C LYS A 105 16.52 -8.43 14.28
N GLU A 106 15.67 -7.46 14.63
CA GLU A 106 14.22 -7.48 14.38
C GLU A 106 13.86 -7.03 12.96
N LYS A 107 14.84 -6.52 12.20
CA LYS A 107 14.67 -6.01 10.83
C LYS A 107 13.53 -5.00 10.71
N ARG A 108 13.48 -4.05 11.65
CA ARG A 108 12.45 -3.01 11.69
C ARG A 108 13.06 -1.64 11.96
N VAL A 109 12.42 -0.60 11.42
CA VAL A 109 12.70 0.79 11.79
C VAL A 109 11.84 1.14 13.00
N PHE A 110 12.45 1.75 14.01
CA PHE A 110 11.76 2.29 15.18
C PHE A 110 12.27 3.70 15.50
N ARG A 111 11.62 4.38 16.45
CA ARG A 111 12.00 5.73 16.88
C ARG A 111 12.42 5.72 18.33
N SER A 112 13.45 6.49 18.67
CA SER A 112 13.85 6.76 20.05
C SER A 112 14.43 8.17 20.18
N ARG A 113 14.19 8.80 21.34
CA ARG A 113 14.84 10.07 21.71
C ARG A 113 16.16 9.81 22.42
N ASP A 114 16.21 8.78 23.25
CA ASP A 114 17.37 8.42 24.06
C ASP A 114 18.25 7.45 23.27
N VAL A 115 19.25 8.02 22.60
CA VAL A 115 20.15 7.29 21.70
C VAL A 115 21.59 7.74 21.93
N LEU A 116 22.48 6.77 22.11
CA LEU A 116 23.91 6.97 22.09
C LEU A 116 24.44 6.69 20.67
N PHE A 117 25.20 7.62 20.10
CA PHE A 117 25.73 7.53 18.74
C PHE A 117 27.23 7.30 18.76
N HIS A 118 27.70 6.33 18.00
CA HIS A 118 29.12 6.08 17.73
C HIS A 118 29.40 6.38 16.26
N GLU A 119 29.64 7.65 15.97
CA GLU A 119 29.72 8.17 14.60
C GLU A 119 30.93 7.65 13.80
N ASP A 120 31.95 7.17 14.50
CA ASP A 120 33.15 6.58 13.92
C ASP A 120 32.97 5.10 13.51
N LEU A 121 31.84 4.48 13.87
CA LEU A 121 31.58 3.06 13.65
C LEU A 121 30.44 2.85 12.64
N THR A 122 30.66 1.93 11.72
CA THR A 122 29.68 1.53 10.70
C THR A 122 29.10 0.15 10.99
N ILE A 123 28.13 -0.29 10.19
CA ILE A 123 27.53 -1.63 10.31
C ILE A 123 28.58 -2.76 10.23
N GLU A 124 29.62 -2.59 9.43
CA GLU A 124 30.70 -3.58 9.27
C GLU A 124 31.54 -3.74 10.54
N ASP A 125 31.58 -2.72 11.40
CA ASP A 125 32.31 -2.75 12.67
C ASP A 125 31.48 -3.38 13.79
N ILE A 126 30.15 -3.41 13.64
CA ILE A 126 29.20 -4.10 14.52
C ILE A 126 29.16 -5.60 14.21
N GLU A 127 29.28 -5.98 12.93
CA GLU A 127 29.18 -7.37 12.47
C GLU A 127 30.49 -8.17 12.57
N LYS A 128 31.62 -7.53 12.88
CA LYS A 128 32.89 -8.25 13.16
C LYS A 128 32.91 -8.73 14.61
N PRO A 129 32.82 -10.05 14.88
CA PRO A 129 33.11 -10.56 16.21
C PRO A 129 34.61 -10.36 16.48
N THR A 130 34.91 -9.86 17.68
CA THR A 130 36.21 -9.75 18.33
C THR A 130 37.31 -10.67 17.75
N MET A 131 38.16 -10.14 16.87
CA MET A 131 39.54 -10.60 16.73
C MET A 131 40.43 -9.42 16.29
N SER A 132 41.50 -9.21 17.05
CA SER A 132 42.56 -8.20 16.89
C SER A 132 42.35 -6.81 17.50
N ARG A 133 42.15 -6.75 18.83
CA ARG A 133 42.91 -5.77 19.61
C ARG A 133 44.23 -6.44 19.99
N LYS A 134 45.28 -6.27 19.17
CA LYS A 134 46.64 -6.68 19.57
C LYS A 134 47.11 -5.72 20.65
N SER A 135 46.90 -6.10 21.91
CA SER A 135 47.68 -5.59 23.02
C SER A 135 49.10 -6.13 22.87
N ASN A 136 50.05 -5.23 22.62
CA ASN A 136 51.46 -5.51 22.76
C ASN A 136 52.09 -4.38 23.59
N GLU A 137 51.71 -4.30 24.85
CA GLU A 137 52.54 -3.72 25.91
C GLU A 137 52.44 -4.65 27.11
N GLY A 138 53.61 -5.13 27.55
CA GLY A 138 53.75 -6.07 28.64
C GLY A 138 53.82 -5.39 30.00
N VAL A 139 53.25 -6.09 30.98
CA VAL A 139 53.67 -6.19 32.39
C VAL A 139 53.76 -4.87 33.19
N GLN A 140 52.85 -4.66 34.14
CA GLN A 140 53.08 -4.95 35.56
C GLN A 140 51.81 -4.73 36.39
N VAL A 141 51.49 -5.76 37.18
CA VAL A 141 50.53 -5.71 38.28
C VAL A 141 51.23 -5.05 39.46
N SER A 142 50.72 -3.93 39.94
CA SER A 142 50.99 -3.41 41.27
C SER A 142 49.68 -3.01 41.93
N ASN A 143 49.33 -3.75 42.98
CA ASN A 143 48.29 -3.43 43.94
C ASN A 143 48.60 -2.11 44.64
N GLU A 144 47.72 -1.11 44.55
CA GLU A 144 47.55 -0.11 45.60
C GLU A 144 46.06 0.30 45.67
N VAL A 145 45.48 0.14 46.86
CA VAL A 145 44.21 0.75 47.30
C VAL A 145 44.57 2.12 47.88
N PRO A 146 43.82 3.17 47.55
CA PRO A 146 43.26 4.04 48.62
C PRO A 146 41.79 4.39 48.31
N GLU A 147 40.87 4.12 49.22
CA GLU A 147 40.41 4.96 50.34
C GLU A 147 39.38 6.03 49.96
N GLU A 148 38.41 6.15 50.87
CA GLU A 148 37.12 6.83 50.80
C GLU A 148 37.22 8.35 50.54
N ASP A 149 36.16 8.92 49.94
CA ASP A 149 35.60 10.13 50.51
C ASP A 149 34.10 10.32 50.24
N LYS A 150 33.49 11.00 51.20
CA LYS A 150 32.09 10.95 51.64
C LYS A 150 31.09 11.80 50.84
N VAL A 151 29.85 11.29 50.83
CA VAL A 151 28.56 11.95 51.15
C VAL A 151 28.21 13.27 50.45
N HIS A 152 27.07 13.27 49.74
CA HIS A 152 25.93 14.09 50.14
C HIS A 152 24.61 13.50 49.65
N GLU A 153 23.85 12.98 50.61
CA GLU A 153 22.39 12.90 50.56
C GLU A 153 21.82 14.31 50.50
N ASP A 154 20.79 14.50 49.68
CA ASP A 154 19.67 15.34 50.08
C ASP A 154 18.38 14.63 49.71
N ASN A 155 17.63 14.32 50.77
CA ASN A 155 16.34 13.69 50.78
C ASN A 155 15.29 14.82 50.83
N SER A 156 14.31 14.81 49.94
CA SER A 156 13.04 15.48 50.21
C SER A 156 11.91 14.58 49.72
N GLU A 157 11.20 14.04 50.70
CA GLU A 157 9.97 13.27 50.57
C GLU A 157 8.76 14.19 50.40
N ALA A 158 7.69 13.57 49.86
CA ALA A 158 6.27 13.87 50.00
C ALA A 158 5.71 15.12 49.30
N GLU A 159 4.72 14.92 48.42
CA GLU A 159 3.31 14.94 48.83
C GLU A 159 2.43 14.31 47.74
N GLU A 160 1.55 13.42 48.16
CA GLU A 160 0.37 12.95 47.44
C GLU A 160 -0.68 14.05 47.47
N ASP A 161 -1.44 14.23 46.39
CA ASP A 161 -2.83 14.68 46.52
C ASP A 161 -3.68 14.08 45.40
N GLU A 162 -4.81 13.54 45.85
CA GLU A 162 -5.85 12.82 45.12
C GLU A 162 -6.81 13.76 44.36
N GLU A 163 -7.45 13.17 43.35
CA GLU A 163 -8.82 13.37 42.87
C GLU A 163 -9.36 14.77 42.52
N THR A 164 -9.90 14.89 41.31
CA THR A 164 -11.34 15.15 41.13
C THR A 164 -11.79 14.93 39.68
N GLU A 165 -12.76 14.04 39.50
CA GLU A 165 -13.65 14.00 38.35
C GLU A 165 -14.57 15.23 38.37
N GLU A 166 -14.88 15.83 37.22
CA GLU A 166 -16.22 16.37 37.00
C GLU A 166 -16.58 16.47 35.50
N SER A 167 -17.88 16.42 35.29
CA SER A 167 -18.61 15.97 34.11
C SER A 167 -19.24 17.14 33.35
N ALA A 168 -19.54 16.87 32.07
CA ALA A 168 -20.64 17.38 31.24
C ALA A 168 -21.04 18.87 31.26
N GLY A 169 -21.13 19.45 30.06
CA GLY A 169 -21.91 20.67 29.83
C GLY A 169 -22.14 20.96 28.35
N GLN A 170 -23.38 20.77 27.90
CA GLN A 170 -23.92 21.04 26.57
C GLN A 170 -24.01 22.56 26.26
N GLY A 171 -24.09 22.90 24.97
CA GLY A 171 -24.49 24.24 24.53
C GLY A 171 -24.64 24.34 23.01
N GLU A 172 -25.83 24.01 22.50
CA GLU A 172 -26.31 24.37 21.16
C GLU A 172 -26.53 25.87 21.03
N THR A 173 -26.29 26.46 19.85
CA THR A 173 -27.17 27.53 19.34
C THR A 173 -27.15 27.59 17.81
N GLN A 174 -28.33 27.46 17.22
CA GLN A 174 -28.67 27.67 15.82
C GLN A 174 -28.84 29.17 15.52
N SER A 175 -28.53 29.62 14.29
CA SER A 175 -29.23 30.76 13.68
C SER A 175 -29.14 30.71 12.13
N THR A 176 -30.29 30.68 11.49
CA THR A 176 -30.62 31.14 10.12
C THR A 176 -32.07 31.67 10.18
N PRO A 177 -32.67 32.31 9.14
CA PRO A 177 -32.17 33.06 7.98
C PRO A 177 -32.89 34.42 7.79
N SER A 178 -32.55 35.20 6.77
CA SER A 178 -33.51 36.12 6.13
C SER A 178 -33.17 36.37 4.66
N ASP A 179 -34.15 36.11 3.80
CA ASP A 179 -34.20 36.31 2.35
C ASP A 179 -34.31 37.79 1.93
N THR A 180 -33.76 38.12 0.77
CA THR A 180 -34.39 39.03 -0.20
C THR A 180 -33.99 38.64 -1.63
N ASP A 181 -35.02 38.49 -2.44
CA ASP A 181 -35.10 38.12 -3.85
C ASP A 181 -34.82 39.33 -4.75
N ASP A 182 -34.05 39.19 -5.84
CA ASP A 182 -34.33 39.91 -7.08
C ASP A 182 -33.68 39.22 -8.31
N GLY A 183 -34.45 39.13 -9.39
CA GLY A 183 -34.20 38.27 -10.54
C GLY A 183 -33.39 38.93 -11.67
N SER A 184 -32.55 38.13 -12.32
CA SER A 184 -32.07 38.39 -13.69
C SER A 184 -31.60 37.09 -14.34
N SER A 185 -32.36 36.65 -15.34
CA SER A 185 -32.08 35.46 -16.14
C SER A 185 -30.91 35.72 -17.10
N SER A 186 -29.78 35.07 -16.86
CA SER A 186 -28.68 34.95 -17.82
C SER A 186 -28.23 33.49 -17.87
N GLN A 187 -28.33 32.89 -19.06
CA GLN A 187 -27.93 31.51 -19.32
C GLN A 187 -26.44 31.31 -19.00
N MET A 188 -26.15 30.73 -17.83
CA MET A 188 -24.80 30.29 -17.48
C MET A 188 -24.59 28.85 -17.95
N VAL A 189 -23.64 28.67 -18.87
CA VAL A 189 -23.05 27.36 -19.19
C VAL A 189 -22.55 26.74 -17.88
N PRO A 190 -22.92 25.50 -17.51
CA PRO A 190 -22.51 24.93 -16.24
C PRO A 190 -21.00 24.73 -16.26
N THR A 191 -20.29 25.65 -15.60
CA THR A 191 -18.85 25.54 -15.40
C THR A 191 -18.65 24.36 -14.44
N VAL A 192 -17.90 23.35 -14.88
CA VAL A 192 -17.58 22.18 -14.05
C VAL A 192 -16.96 22.70 -12.75
N ARG A 193 -17.69 22.57 -11.63
CA ARG A 193 -17.16 22.88 -10.29
C ARG A 193 -16.02 21.91 -10.02
N ARG A 194 -14.80 22.32 -10.34
CA ARG A 194 -13.59 21.61 -9.93
C ARG A 194 -13.50 21.83 -8.42
N SER A 195 -13.47 20.75 -7.65
CA SER A 195 -13.26 20.82 -6.22
C SER A 195 -11.98 21.63 -5.93
N GLU A 196 -12.14 22.76 -5.25
CA GLU A 196 -11.02 23.53 -4.67
C GLU A 196 -10.50 22.90 -3.38
N ARG A 197 -11.10 21.79 -2.91
CA ARG A 197 -10.51 21.02 -1.82
C ARG A 197 -9.16 20.52 -2.29
N GLY A 198 -8.10 21.14 -1.76
CA GLY A 198 -6.75 20.65 -1.89
C GLY A 198 -6.73 19.17 -1.54
N HIS A 199 -5.94 18.40 -2.29
CA HIS A 199 -5.71 17.00 -1.98
C HIS A 199 -4.97 16.93 -0.65
N ILE A 200 -5.71 16.86 0.47
CA ILE A 200 -5.13 16.62 1.80
C ILE A 200 -4.79 15.13 1.83
N PRO A 201 -3.50 14.75 1.83
CA PRO A 201 -3.13 13.36 1.99
C PRO A 201 -3.63 12.86 3.35
N SER A 202 -4.11 11.62 3.40
CA SER A 202 -4.52 10.99 4.65
C SER A 202 -3.43 11.12 5.72
N THR A 203 -3.75 11.72 6.87
CA THR A 203 -2.82 11.85 8.01
C THR A 203 -2.77 10.58 8.87
N ARG A 204 -3.58 9.55 8.56
CA ARG A 204 -3.55 8.28 9.31
C ARG A 204 -2.23 7.53 9.12
N TYR A 205 -1.58 7.70 7.98
CA TYR A 205 -0.28 7.10 7.70
C TYR A 205 0.58 8.09 6.93
N THR A 206 1.80 8.33 7.40
CA THR A 206 2.76 9.19 6.68
C THR A 206 3.27 8.47 5.43
N SER A 207 3.64 9.21 4.37
CA SER A 207 4.17 8.60 3.13
C SER A 207 5.39 7.67 3.37
N SER A 208 6.04 7.78 4.53
CA SER A 208 7.11 6.92 5.03
C SER A 208 6.67 5.58 5.65
N GLU A 209 5.37 5.34 5.85
CA GLU A 209 4.82 4.09 6.39
C GLU A 209 4.36 3.12 5.29
N TYR A 210 4.64 3.41 4.02
CA TYR A 210 4.65 2.37 2.99
C TYR A 210 5.83 1.43 3.24
N LEU A 211 5.63 0.50 4.18
CA LEU A 211 6.41 -0.71 4.29
C LEU A 211 6.15 -1.52 3.01
N LEU A 212 7.02 -1.38 2.01
CA LEU A 212 7.11 -2.33 0.90
C LEU A 212 7.53 -3.66 1.53
N LEU A 213 6.55 -4.46 1.91
CA LEU A 213 6.72 -5.85 2.28
C LEU A 213 7.57 -6.50 1.18
N THR A 214 8.71 -6.99 1.65
CA THR A 214 9.83 -7.58 0.90
C THR A 214 9.40 -8.34 -0.35
N GLU A 215 10.02 -8.02 -1.49
CA GLU A 215 10.01 -8.87 -2.68
C GLU A 215 10.53 -10.26 -2.31
N ASP A 216 9.60 -11.20 -2.17
CA ASP A 216 9.81 -12.59 -1.76
C ASP A 216 10.49 -13.46 -2.85
N GLY A 217 11.38 -12.88 -3.65
CA GLY A 217 11.95 -13.54 -4.84
C GLY A 217 10.94 -13.74 -5.97
N GLU A 218 9.90 -12.89 -6.05
CA GLU A 218 8.97 -12.91 -7.18
C GLU A 218 9.66 -12.34 -8.43
N PRO A 219 9.67 -13.04 -9.57
CA PRO A 219 10.29 -12.52 -10.78
C PRO A 219 9.53 -11.30 -11.30
N GLU A 220 10.26 -10.28 -11.76
CA GLU A 220 9.66 -9.06 -12.31
C GLU A 220 9.41 -9.15 -13.81
N SER A 221 10.01 -10.14 -14.48
CA SER A 221 9.99 -10.31 -15.93
C SER A 221 9.91 -11.78 -16.33
N PHE A 222 9.50 -12.04 -17.57
CA PHE A 222 9.51 -13.39 -18.13
C PHE A 222 10.92 -14.00 -18.10
N GLN A 223 11.94 -13.23 -18.50
CA GLN A 223 13.33 -13.69 -18.51
C GLN A 223 13.82 -14.12 -17.12
N GLU A 224 13.44 -13.37 -16.09
CA GLU A 224 13.76 -13.70 -14.70
C GLU A 224 12.98 -14.94 -14.24
N ALA A 225 11.70 -15.07 -14.59
CA ALA A 225 10.88 -16.24 -14.26
C ALA A 225 11.43 -17.54 -14.88
N VAL A 226 11.92 -17.49 -16.12
CA VAL A 226 12.55 -18.65 -16.79
C VAL A 226 13.92 -18.98 -16.20
N SER A 227 14.64 -17.98 -15.69
CA SER A 227 15.94 -18.17 -15.03
C SER A 227 15.82 -18.54 -13.55
N HIS A 228 14.61 -18.48 -12.98
CA HIS A 228 14.35 -18.71 -11.57
C HIS A 228 14.44 -20.20 -11.20
N LYS A 229 14.70 -20.50 -9.92
CA LYS A 229 14.77 -21.88 -9.40
C LYS A 229 13.48 -22.66 -9.66
N ASP A 230 12.34 -22.01 -9.50
CA ASP A 230 10.99 -22.56 -9.72
C ASP A 230 10.44 -22.34 -11.16
N LYS A 231 11.31 -22.29 -12.18
CA LYS A 231 10.91 -21.99 -13.57
C LYS A 231 9.71 -22.81 -14.08
N GLU A 232 9.65 -24.09 -13.75
CA GLU A 232 8.60 -25.00 -14.23
C GLU A 232 7.24 -24.63 -13.65
N LYS A 233 7.19 -24.24 -12.37
CA LYS A 233 5.95 -23.80 -11.70
C LYS A 233 5.46 -22.48 -12.28
N TRP A 234 6.37 -21.57 -12.62
CA TRP A 234 6.01 -20.31 -13.29
C TRP A 234 5.51 -20.53 -14.72
N LEU A 235 6.13 -21.45 -15.48
CA LEU A 235 5.68 -21.82 -16.82
C LEU A 235 4.28 -22.44 -16.80
N ILE A 236 4.01 -23.36 -15.87
CA ILE A 236 2.66 -23.92 -15.67
C ILE A 236 1.67 -22.81 -15.34
N ALA A 237 2.00 -21.91 -14.41
CA ALA A 237 1.11 -20.80 -14.06
C ALA A 237 0.81 -19.85 -15.23
N MET A 238 1.77 -19.64 -16.15
CA MET A 238 1.55 -18.85 -17.38
C MET A 238 0.67 -19.60 -18.36
N GLN A 239 0.90 -20.91 -18.54
CA GLN A 239 0.09 -21.75 -19.40
C GLN A 239 -1.37 -21.80 -18.93
N ASP A 240 -1.60 -21.97 -17.63
CA ASP A 240 -2.93 -21.95 -17.00
C ASP A 240 -3.67 -20.62 -17.27
N GLU A 241 -2.95 -19.50 -17.21
CA GLU A 241 -3.52 -18.18 -17.52
C GLU A 241 -3.91 -18.09 -19.00
N LEU A 242 -3.03 -18.50 -19.93
CA LEU A 242 -3.34 -18.48 -21.36
C LEU A 242 -4.50 -19.41 -21.72
N GLU A 243 -4.57 -20.60 -21.13
CA GLU A 243 -5.69 -21.53 -21.32
C GLU A 243 -7.00 -20.89 -20.81
N SER A 244 -6.95 -20.21 -19.66
CA SER A 244 -8.10 -19.45 -19.16
C SER A 244 -8.53 -18.33 -20.13
N LEU A 245 -7.58 -17.64 -20.77
CA LEU A 245 -7.89 -16.60 -21.76
C LEU A 245 -8.52 -17.19 -23.03
N GLN A 246 -8.03 -18.34 -23.49
CA GLN A 246 -8.55 -19.06 -24.65
C GLN A 246 -9.95 -19.61 -24.38
N LYS A 247 -10.17 -20.25 -23.22
CA LYS A 247 -11.49 -20.74 -22.78
C LYS A 247 -12.52 -19.62 -22.74
N ASN A 248 -12.10 -18.42 -22.32
CA ASN A 248 -12.96 -17.24 -22.29
C ASN A 248 -13.08 -16.53 -23.64
N GLN A 249 -12.42 -17.00 -24.72
CA GLN A 249 -12.36 -16.33 -26.03
C GLN A 249 -11.96 -14.85 -25.90
N THR A 250 -10.97 -14.58 -25.04
CA THR A 250 -10.58 -13.20 -24.68
C THR A 250 -9.96 -12.47 -25.86
N TYR A 251 -9.21 -13.19 -26.68
CA TYR A 251 -8.55 -12.64 -27.85
C TYR A 251 -8.52 -13.64 -29.01
N GLU A 252 -8.35 -13.11 -30.22
CA GLU A 252 -8.11 -13.85 -31.44
C GLU A 252 -6.76 -13.41 -32.05
N ILE A 253 -6.04 -14.35 -32.65
CA ILE A 253 -4.74 -14.06 -33.29
C ILE A 253 -5.01 -13.62 -34.73
N VAL A 254 -4.66 -12.38 -35.06
CA VAL A 254 -4.89 -11.77 -36.38
C VAL A 254 -3.66 -11.00 -36.86
N GLU A 255 -3.52 -10.79 -38.17
CA GLU A 255 -2.50 -9.89 -38.70
C GLU A 255 -2.80 -8.44 -38.32
N LEU A 256 -1.77 -7.69 -37.93
CA LEU A 256 -1.93 -6.28 -37.52
C LEU A 256 -2.40 -5.44 -38.72
N PRO A 257 -3.59 -4.80 -38.67
CA PRO A 257 -4.06 -3.97 -39.75
C PRO A 257 -3.17 -2.74 -39.96
N LYS A 258 -3.02 -2.32 -41.22
CA LYS A 258 -2.21 -1.15 -41.58
C LYS A 258 -2.72 0.11 -40.85
N GLY A 259 -1.81 0.81 -40.17
CA GLY A 259 -2.11 2.06 -39.45
C GLY A 259 -2.63 1.90 -38.02
N LYS A 260 -2.85 0.67 -37.54
CA LYS A 260 -3.17 0.40 -36.12
C LYS A 260 -1.89 0.11 -35.33
N LYS A 261 -1.93 0.37 -34.02
CA LYS A 261 -0.81 0.13 -33.11
C LYS A 261 -1.20 -0.94 -32.09
N ALA A 262 -0.38 -1.96 -31.94
CA ALA A 262 -0.54 -2.95 -30.89
C ALA A 262 -0.01 -2.42 -29.54
N LEU A 263 -0.77 -2.65 -28.47
CA LEU A 263 -0.38 -2.39 -27.10
C LEU A 263 0.60 -3.46 -26.63
N ARG A 264 1.59 -3.05 -25.84
CA ARG A 264 2.50 -4.00 -25.18
C ARG A 264 1.81 -4.68 -24.00
N ASN A 265 2.24 -5.88 -23.66
CA ASN A 265 1.82 -6.59 -22.45
C ASN A 265 3.00 -6.79 -21.48
N LYS A 266 2.73 -7.35 -20.31
CA LYS A 266 3.70 -7.78 -19.30
C LYS A 266 3.12 -8.94 -18.49
N TRP A 267 3.95 -9.90 -18.11
CA TRP A 267 3.64 -10.90 -17.10
C TRP A 267 3.80 -10.34 -15.68
N VAL A 268 2.78 -10.53 -14.85
CA VAL A 268 2.81 -10.19 -13.41
C VAL A 268 2.77 -11.49 -12.62
N PHE A 269 3.82 -11.72 -11.84
CA PHE A 269 3.99 -12.91 -11.01
C PHE A 269 3.68 -12.61 -9.56
N LYS A 270 3.01 -13.55 -8.89
CA LYS A 270 2.69 -13.49 -7.45
C LYS A 270 2.77 -14.86 -6.81
N LEU A 271 3.41 -14.94 -5.65
CA LEU A 271 3.40 -16.11 -4.78
C LEU A 271 2.22 -15.99 -3.81
N LYS A 272 1.36 -17.00 -3.81
CA LYS A 272 0.32 -17.15 -2.80
C LYS A 272 0.86 -18.04 -1.69
N LYS A 273 0.99 -17.46 -0.49
CA LYS A 273 1.46 -18.14 0.71
C LYS A 273 0.29 -18.45 1.64
N ASP A 274 0.43 -19.51 2.42
CA ASP A 274 -0.48 -19.84 3.51
C ASP A 274 -0.20 -18.97 4.75
N ALA A 275 -1.03 -19.08 5.79
CA ALA A 275 -0.82 -18.44 7.10
C ALA A 275 0.55 -18.80 7.72
N ASN A 276 1.08 -19.99 7.39
CA ASN A 276 2.39 -20.48 7.83
C ASN A 276 3.57 -19.97 6.98
N GLY A 277 3.32 -19.09 6.00
CA GLY A 277 4.35 -18.53 5.11
C GLY A 277 4.84 -19.47 4.00
N GLN A 278 4.32 -20.70 3.92
CA GLN A 278 4.66 -21.65 2.86
C GLN A 278 3.98 -21.29 1.54
N VAL A 279 4.69 -21.43 0.42
CA VAL A 279 4.14 -21.15 -0.92
C VAL A 279 3.12 -22.23 -1.30
N VAL A 280 1.86 -21.83 -1.39
CA VAL A 280 0.73 -22.69 -1.79
C VAL A 280 0.55 -22.69 -3.30
N LYS A 281 0.73 -21.52 -3.95
CA LYS A 281 0.46 -21.40 -5.39
C LYS A 281 1.30 -20.32 -6.05
N HIS A 282 1.80 -20.64 -7.23
CA HIS A 282 2.40 -19.67 -8.15
C HIS A 282 1.29 -19.10 -9.03
N LYS A 283 1.20 -17.77 -9.12
CA LYS A 283 0.17 -17.08 -9.91
C LYS A 283 0.86 -16.18 -10.94
N ALA A 284 0.60 -16.42 -12.21
CA ALA A 284 0.97 -15.52 -13.30
C ALA A 284 -0.30 -14.86 -13.84
N ARG A 285 -0.20 -13.60 -14.28
CA ARG A 285 -1.27 -12.89 -14.98
C ARG A 285 -0.70 -12.15 -16.17
N LEU A 286 -1.42 -12.20 -17.29
CA LEU A 286 -1.08 -11.40 -18.46
C LEU A 286 -1.76 -10.02 -18.36
N VAL A 287 -0.95 -8.96 -18.32
CA VAL A 287 -1.43 -7.59 -18.10
C VAL A 287 -1.06 -6.70 -19.28
N VAL A 288 -2.04 -6.00 -19.83
CA VAL A 288 -1.82 -4.99 -20.88
C VAL A 288 -1.19 -3.75 -20.26
N LYS A 289 -0.24 -3.14 -20.97
CA LYS A 289 0.31 -1.83 -20.62
C LYS A 289 -0.67 -0.71 -20.99
N GLY A 290 -1.82 -0.66 -20.31
CA GLY A 290 -2.93 0.25 -20.64
C GLY A 290 -2.61 1.74 -20.46
N PHE A 291 -1.50 2.11 -19.80
CA PHE A 291 -1.02 3.50 -19.82
C PHE A 291 -0.68 3.99 -21.23
N GLN A 292 -0.44 3.09 -22.19
CA GLN A 292 -0.24 3.42 -23.61
C GLN A 292 -1.54 3.73 -24.36
N GLN A 293 -2.71 3.46 -23.77
CA GLN A 293 -4.02 3.73 -24.38
C GLN A 293 -4.33 5.23 -24.45
N LYS A 294 -4.92 5.64 -25.57
CA LYS A 294 -5.37 7.00 -25.86
C LYS A 294 -6.90 7.11 -25.71
N LYS A 295 -7.33 8.11 -24.93
CA LYS A 295 -8.75 8.45 -24.79
C LYS A 295 -9.32 8.91 -26.13
N GLY A 296 -10.54 8.48 -26.47
CA GLY A 296 -11.22 8.78 -27.73
C GLY A 296 -10.79 7.91 -28.91
N ILE A 297 -9.86 6.98 -28.70
CA ILE A 297 -9.45 5.97 -29.69
C ILE A 297 -9.62 4.57 -29.07
N ASP A 298 -8.94 4.32 -27.95
CA ASP A 298 -8.91 3.01 -27.31
C ASP A 298 -9.96 2.86 -26.20
N PHE A 299 -10.48 3.97 -25.68
CA PHE A 299 -11.54 4.03 -24.68
C PHE A 299 -12.15 5.43 -24.61
N ASP A 300 -13.44 5.51 -24.25
CA ASP A 300 -14.12 6.79 -23.98
C ASP A 300 -14.31 7.05 -22.48
N GLU A 301 -14.90 6.07 -21.78
CA GLU A 301 -15.27 6.17 -20.38
C GLU A 301 -14.72 5.00 -19.58
N ILE A 302 -14.21 5.29 -18.39
CA ILE A 302 -13.48 4.32 -17.55
C ILE A 302 -14.11 4.15 -16.17
N PHE A 303 -15.09 4.99 -15.81
CA PHE A 303 -15.68 4.98 -14.49
C PHE A 303 -16.43 3.68 -14.24
N ALA A 304 -16.13 3.06 -13.09
CA ALA A 304 -16.82 1.92 -12.52
C ALA A 304 -17.06 2.21 -11.03
N PRO A 305 -18.29 2.04 -10.51
CA PRO A 305 -18.57 2.25 -9.11
C PRO A 305 -17.92 1.15 -8.25
N VAL A 306 -17.67 1.48 -6.98
CA VAL A 306 -17.23 0.55 -5.93
C VAL A 306 -18.21 0.69 -4.78
N VAL A 307 -18.58 -0.44 -4.16
CA VAL A 307 -19.50 -0.42 -3.03
C VAL A 307 -18.94 0.42 -1.89
N LYS A 308 -19.79 1.25 -1.30
CA LYS A 308 -19.42 2.15 -0.21
C LYS A 308 -19.29 1.36 1.09
N MET A 309 -18.31 1.74 1.91
CA MET A 309 -18.16 1.19 3.27
C MET A 309 -19.41 1.38 4.12
N THR A 310 -20.14 2.48 3.93
CA THR A 310 -21.42 2.72 4.62
C THR A 310 -22.45 1.66 4.26
N SER A 311 -22.55 1.27 2.98
CA SER A 311 -23.46 0.22 2.51
C SER A 311 -23.10 -1.14 3.10
N ILE A 312 -21.80 -1.47 3.12
CA ILE A 312 -21.30 -2.70 3.76
C ILE A 312 -21.71 -2.72 5.24
N ARG A 313 -21.43 -1.64 5.99
CA ARG A 313 -21.77 -1.55 7.43
C ARG A 313 -23.27 -1.67 7.70
N ILE A 314 -24.11 -1.02 6.89
CA ILE A 314 -25.57 -1.12 7.03
C ILE A 314 -26.02 -2.55 6.80
N ILE A 315 -25.53 -3.21 5.75
CA ILE A 315 -25.92 -4.57 5.43
C ILE A 315 -25.44 -5.56 6.51
N LEU A 316 -24.23 -5.39 7.04
CA LEU A 316 -23.74 -6.19 8.18
C LEU A 316 -24.60 -5.96 9.44
N GLY A 317 -24.99 -4.71 9.72
CA GLY A 317 -25.92 -4.39 10.81
C GLY A 317 -27.31 -5.01 10.62
N LEU A 318 -27.82 -5.04 9.38
CA LEU A 318 -29.06 -5.74 9.04
C LEU A 318 -28.92 -7.25 9.21
N ALA A 319 -27.80 -7.84 8.79
CA ALA A 319 -27.54 -9.26 8.96
C ALA A 319 -27.52 -9.65 10.45
N ALA A 320 -26.83 -8.87 11.28
CA ALA A 320 -26.78 -9.09 12.72
C ALA A 320 -28.14 -8.90 13.42
N SER A 321 -28.89 -7.85 13.06
CA SER A 321 -30.18 -7.54 13.71
C SER A 321 -31.33 -8.46 13.28
N MET A 322 -31.32 -8.92 12.04
CA MET A 322 -32.39 -9.76 11.48
C MET A 322 -32.03 -11.25 11.41
N ASN A 323 -30.85 -11.62 11.94
CA ASN A 323 -30.29 -12.97 11.88
C ASN A 323 -30.28 -13.53 10.44
N LEU A 324 -29.62 -12.81 9.53
CA LEU A 324 -29.47 -13.21 8.13
C LEU A 324 -28.15 -13.95 7.93
N GLU A 325 -28.16 -14.90 6.98
CA GLU A 325 -26.97 -15.59 6.52
C GLU A 325 -26.12 -14.64 5.65
N LEU A 326 -24.80 -14.73 5.81
CA LEU A 326 -23.81 -13.92 5.12
C LEU A 326 -22.78 -14.85 4.47
N GLU A 327 -22.77 -14.89 3.14
CA GLU A 327 -21.88 -15.74 2.36
C GLU A 327 -20.99 -14.92 1.41
N GLN A 328 -19.76 -15.35 1.23
CA GLN A 328 -18.77 -14.68 0.39
C GLN A 328 -18.48 -15.49 -0.88
N MET A 329 -18.34 -14.78 -2.01
CA MET A 329 -17.83 -15.34 -3.25
C MET A 329 -16.75 -14.44 -3.85
N ASP A 330 -15.83 -15.04 -4.58
CA ASP A 330 -14.80 -14.37 -5.38
C ASP A 330 -15.04 -14.70 -6.86
N VAL A 331 -14.75 -13.76 -7.75
CA VAL A 331 -14.91 -13.94 -9.20
C VAL A 331 -13.66 -13.51 -9.94
N LYS A 332 -13.32 -14.22 -11.02
CA LYS A 332 -12.28 -13.78 -11.96
C LYS A 332 -12.83 -12.72 -12.92
N THR A 333 -12.94 -11.48 -12.44
CA THR A 333 -13.75 -10.39 -13.05
C THR A 333 -13.35 -9.98 -14.47
N PHE A 334 -12.11 -9.50 -14.64
CA PHE A 334 -11.75 -8.65 -15.77
C PHE A 334 -11.82 -9.36 -17.12
N LEU A 335 -11.83 -10.69 -17.14
CA LEU A 335 -11.87 -11.51 -18.36
C LEU A 335 -13.27 -11.66 -18.97
N HIS A 336 -14.32 -11.21 -18.27
CA HIS A 336 -15.71 -11.39 -18.69
C HIS A 336 -16.33 -10.14 -19.33
N GLY A 337 -15.69 -8.98 -19.23
CA GLY A 337 -16.19 -7.73 -19.81
C GLY A 337 -16.06 -7.71 -21.33
N ASP A 338 -17.15 -7.48 -22.05
CA ASP A 338 -17.10 -7.37 -23.50
C ASP A 338 -16.47 -6.02 -23.92
N LEU A 339 -15.51 -6.04 -24.86
CA LEU A 339 -14.93 -4.83 -25.43
C LEU A 339 -15.73 -4.40 -26.67
N LYS A 340 -16.04 -3.11 -26.76
CA LYS A 340 -16.63 -2.51 -27.97
C LYS A 340 -15.55 -1.92 -28.87
N GLU A 341 -14.46 -1.48 -28.27
CA GLU A 341 -13.33 -0.87 -28.95
C GLU A 341 -12.43 -1.93 -29.57
N GLU A 342 -11.86 -1.61 -30.73
CA GLU A 342 -10.89 -2.49 -31.39
C GLU A 342 -9.49 -2.27 -30.81
N ILE A 343 -9.11 -3.17 -29.89
CA ILE A 343 -7.82 -3.12 -29.22
C ILE A 343 -6.96 -4.28 -29.67
N TYR A 344 -5.73 -3.96 -30.08
CA TYR A 344 -4.71 -4.93 -30.44
C TYR A 344 -3.64 -4.97 -29.34
N MET A 345 -3.20 -6.17 -28.99
CA MET A 345 -2.15 -6.44 -28.03
C MET A 345 -1.08 -7.28 -28.72
N GLN A 346 0.20 -7.02 -28.41
CA GLN A 346 1.28 -7.93 -28.83
C GLN A 346 1.07 -9.31 -28.22
N GLN A 347 1.62 -10.35 -28.87
CA GLN A 347 1.60 -11.68 -28.30
C GLN A 347 2.38 -11.72 -26.97
N PRO A 348 1.99 -12.57 -26.02
CA PRO A 348 2.68 -12.70 -24.76
C PRO A 348 4.10 -13.23 -24.95
N GLU A 349 5.07 -12.60 -24.27
CA GLU A 349 6.47 -13.03 -24.31
C GLU A 349 6.60 -14.52 -23.93
N GLY A 350 7.30 -15.29 -24.76
CA GLY A 350 7.51 -16.74 -24.57
C GLY A 350 6.45 -17.65 -25.20
N PHE A 351 5.35 -17.09 -25.72
CA PHE A 351 4.24 -17.84 -26.32
C PHE A 351 3.83 -17.25 -27.68
N GLU A 352 4.83 -16.82 -28.44
CA GLU A 352 4.64 -16.20 -29.76
C GLU A 352 4.52 -17.27 -30.85
N ASN A 353 3.55 -17.10 -31.75
CA ASN A 353 3.50 -17.87 -32.99
C ASN A 353 4.64 -17.43 -33.92
N SER A 354 5.13 -18.32 -34.78
CA SER A 354 6.30 -18.12 -35.66
C SER A 354 6.25 -16.94 -36.64
N ASN A 355 5.17 -16.16 -36.67
CA ASN A 355 5.01 -15.00 -37.52
C ASN A 355 4.92 -13.71 -36.68
N ASP A 356 5.94 -12.87 -36.75
CA ASP A 356 6.07 -11.62 -35.98
C ASP A 356 4.98 -10.57 -36.27
N ASN A 357 4.27 -10.67 -37.40
CA ASN A 357 3.22 -9.74 -37.79
C ASN A 357 1.84 -10.04 -37.17
N PHE A 358 1.70 -11.15 -36.43
CA PHE A 358 0.45 -11.51 -35.78
C PHE A 358 0.35 -10.89 -34.38
N VAL A 359 -0.84 -10.41 -34.07
CA VAL A 359 -1.19 -9.73 -32.82
C VAL A 359 -2.49 -10.30 -32.27
N CYS A 360 -2.71 -10.14 -30.97
CA CYS A 360 -3.94 -10.51 -30.29
C CYS A 360 -4.97 -9.38 -30.44
N LYS A 361 -6.05 -9.58 -31.20
CA LYS A 361 -7.24 -8.71 -31.17
C LYS A 361 -8.06 -9.07 -29.94
N LEU A 362 -8.21 -8.12 -29.01
CA LEU A 362 -8.95 -8.34 -27.77
C LEU A 362 -10.46 -8.20 -28.03
N SER A 363 -11.20 -9.26 -27.76
CA SER A 363 -12.67 -9.29 -27.81
C SER A 363 -13.28 -9.02 -26.42
N LYS A 364 -12.53 -9.34 -25.36
CA LYS A 364 -12.91 -9.08 -23.97
C LYS A 364 -11.84 -8.28 -23.25
N SER A 365 -12.23 -7.61 -22.18
CA SER A 365 -11.31 -6.84 -21.36
C SER A 365 -10.24 -7.74 -20.76
N LEU A 366 -9.05 -7.18 -20.59
CA LEU A 366 -7.92 -7.84 -19.95
C LEU A 366 -7.39 -6.93 -18.84
N TYR A 367 -6.68 -7.51 -17.89
CA TYR A 367 -6.01 -6.76 -16.83
C TYR A 367 -5.16 -5.62 -17.42
N GLY A 368 -5.18 -4.47 -16.75
CA GLY A 368 -4.39 -3.30 -17.13
C GLY A 368 -5.03 -2.39 -18.18
N LEU A 369 -6.07 -2.83 -18.91
CA LEU A 369 -6.87 -1.92 -19.73
C LEU A 369 -7.63 -0.92 -18.84
N LYS A 370 -7.64 0.36 -19.23
CA LYS A 370 -8.23 1.44 -18.45
C LYS A 370 -9.74 1.27 -18.25
N GLN A 371 -10.45 0.70 -19.22
CA GLN A 371 -11.90 0.48 -19.17
C GLN A 371 -12.31 -0.89 -18.60
N ALA A 372 -11.37 -1.79 -18.28
CA ALA A 372 -11.69 -3.14 -17.83
C ALA A 372 -12.65 -3.18 -16.61
N PRO A 373 -12.45 -2.35 -15.55
CA PRO A 373 -13.39 -2.34 -14.42
C PRO A 373 -14.82 -1.97 -14.83
N ARG A 374 -14.96 -1.05 -15.77
CA ARG A 374 -16.26 -0.59 -16.27
C ARG A 374 -16.97 -1.66 -17.08
N GLN A 375 -16.25 -2.34 -17.98
CA GLN A 375 -16.86 -3.40 -18.79
C GLN A 375 -17.29 -4.59 -17.93
N TRP A 376 -16.49 -4.93 -16.91
CA TRP A 376 -16.88 -5.90 -15.89
C TRP A 376 -18.17 -5.49 -15.19
N ASN A 377 -18.24 -4.27 -14.63
CA ASN A 377 -19.44 -3.80 -13.92
C ASN A 377 -20.70 -3.80 -14.81
N LYS A 378 -20.58 -3.41 -16.08
CA LYS A 378 -21.69 -3.44 -17.04
C LYS A 378 -22.18 -4.86 -17.33
N LYS A 379 -21.26 -5.80 -17.52
CA LYS A 379 -21.58 -7.21 -17.75
C LYS A 379 -22.30 -7.80 -16.53
N PHE A 380 -21.76 -7.53 -15.34
CA PHE A 380 -22.33 -8.00 -14.08
C PHE A 380 -23.73 -7.42 -13.85
N ASP A 381 -23.91 -6.09 -14.03
CA ASP A 381 -25.22 -5.44 -13.90
C ASP A 381 -26.27 -6.04 -14.84
N SER A 382 -25.89 -6.32 -16.09
CA SER A 382 -26.78 -6.96 -17.06
C SER A 382 -27.21 -8.37 -16.62
N CYS A 383 -26.29 -9.14 -16.04
CA CYS A 383 -26.56 -10.47 -15.48
C CYS A 383 -27.48 -10.40 -14.25
N MET A 384 -27.22 -9.48 -13.32
CA MET A 384 -28.05 -9.32 -12.13
C MET A 384 -29.47 -8.86 -12.47
N LYS A 385 -29.61 -7.93 -13.43
CA LYS A 385 -30.92 -7.47 -13.92
C LYS A 385 -31.71 -8.59 -14.59
N SER A 386 -31.07 -9.45 -15.39
CA SER A 386 -31.76 -10.58 -16.03
C SER A 386 -32.27 -11.61 -15.02
N GLN A 387 -31.60 -11.73 -13.87
CA GLN A 387 -32.03 -12.56 -12.73
C GLN A 387 -33.08 -11.87 -11.83
N GLY A 388 -33.50 -10.64 -12.16
CA GLY A 388 -34.54 -9.90 -11.44
C GLY A 388 -34.05 -9.12 -10.22
N TYR A 389 -32.74 -8.93 -10.06
CA TYR A 389 -32.20 -8.04 -9.02
C TYR A 389 -32.24 -6.58 -9.48
N LYS A 390 -32.42 -5.67 -8.52
CA LYS A 390 -32.44 -4.22 -8.76
C LYS A 390 -31.31 -3.55 -7.98
N LYS A 391 -30.59 -2.64 -8.65
CA LYS A 391 -29.61 -1.77 -7.99
C LYS A 391 -30.31 -0.82 -7.01
N THR A 392 -29.66 -0.54 -5.89
CA THR A 392 -30.13 0.51 -4.98
C THR A 392 -29.81 1.90 -5.54
N THR A 393 -30.60 2.90 -5.16
CA THR A 393 -30.35 4.31 -5.52
C THR A 393 -29.22 4.93 -4.69
N ALA A 394 -28.98 4.39 -3.50
CA ALA A 394 -27.92 4.86 -2.60
C ALA A 394 -26.53 4.37 -3.01
N ASP A 395 -26.45 3.18 -3.62
CA ASP A 395 -25.22 2.52 -4.02
C ASP A 395 -25.43 1.58 -5.23
N GLU A 396 -24.76 1.91 -6.35
CA GLU A 396 -24.87 1.18 -7.61
C GLU A 396 -24.23 -0.22 -7.58
N CYS A 397 -23.46 -0.54 -6.55
CA CYS A 397 -22.85 -1.85 -6.36
C CYS A 397 -23.64 -2.75 -5.39
N VAL A 398 -24.79 -2.27 -4.90
CA VAL A 398 -25.70 -3.05 -4.06
C VAL A 398 -26.92 -3.45 -4.87
N TYR A 399 -27.17 -4.75 -4.96
CA TYR A 399 -28.29 -5.36 -5.66
C TYR A 399 -29.24 -5.99 -4.65
N ILE A 400 -30.53 -5.70 -4.77
CA ILE A 400 -31.57 -6.26 -3.90
C ILE A 400 -32.64 -6.94 -4.75
N LYS A 401 -33.02 -8.15 -4.34
CA LYS A 401 -34.20 -8.85 -4.85
C LYS A 401 -35.13 -9.15 -3.70
N LYS A 402 -36.34 -8.60 -3.76
CA LYS A 402 -37.42 -8.93 -2.85
C LYS A 402 -38.08 -10.22 -3.30
N LEU A 403 -38.30 -11.12 -2.37
CA LEU A 403 -38.95 -12.40 -2.59
C LEU A 403 -40.46 -12.29 -2.29
N PRO A 404 -41.32 -13.18 -2.85
CA PRO A 404 -42.77 -13.12 -2.67
C PRO A 404 -43.24 -13.28 -1.22
N ASP A 405 -42.42 -13.92 -0.38
CA ASP A 405 -42.65 -14.11 1.05
C ASP A 405 -42.34 -12.86 1.89
N GLY A 406 -41.95 -11.75 1.26
CA GLY A 406 -41.58 -10.51 1.92
C GLY A 406 -40.11 -10.45 2.39
N THR A 407 -39.35 -11.53 2.24
CA THR A 407 -37.91 -11.54 2.53
C THR A 407 -37.11 -10.95 1.37
N PHE A 408 -35.81 -10.79 1.52
CA PHE A 408 -34.95 -10.27 0.47
C PHE A 408 -33.59 -10.96 0.44
N ILE A 409 -32.93 -10.85 -0.72
CA ILE A 409 -31.52 -11.17 -0.91
C ILE A 409 -30.83 -9.89 -1.33
N ALA A 410 -29.74 -9.55 -0.65
CA ALA A 410 -28.86 -8.46 -1.01
C ALA A 410 -27.51 -9.02 -1.49
N LEU A 411 -26.96 -8.44 -2.55
CA LEU A 411 -25.62 -8.75 -3.03
C LEU A 411 -24.83 -7.43 -3.14
N LEU A 412 -23.64 -7.41 -2.56
CA LEU A 412 -22.71 -6.29 -2.60
C LEU A 412 -21.51 -6.71 -3.42
N LEU A 413 -21.20 -5.94 -4.46
CA LEU A 413 -20.04 -6.18 -5.33
C LEU A 413 -18.90 -5.22 -4.98
N TYR A 414 -17.80 -5.74 -4.47
CA TYR A 414 -16.55 -5.03 -4.27
C TYR A 414 -15.50 -5.53 -5.27
N VAL A 415 -15.57 -5.02 -6.51
CA VAL A 415 -14.67 -5.41 -7.62
C VAL A 415 -14.73 -6.93 -7.88
N ASP A 416 -13.85 -7.70 -7.22
CA ASP A 416 -13.70 -9.16 -7.32
C ASP A 416 -14.43 -9.91 -6.19
N ASP A 417 -14.64 -9.27 -5.04
CA ASP A 417 -15.30 -9.85 -3.88
C ASP A 417 -16.81 -9.57 -3.90
N MET A 418 -17.59 -10.57 -3.52
CA MET A 418 -19.04 -10.48 -3.36
C MET A 418 -19.45 -10.88 -1.96
N LEU A 419 -20.33 -10.08 -1.36
CA LEU A 419 -21.06 -10.45 -0.14
C LEU A 419 -22.52 -10.65 -0.49
N ILE A 420 -23.04 -11.83 -0.16
CA ILE A 420 -24.43 -12.23 -0.38
C ILE A 420 -25.11 -12.38 0.97
N VAL A 421 -26.22 -11.68 1.16
CA VAL A 421 -26.96 -11.64 2.42
C VAL A 421 -28.41 -12.01 2.19
N GLY A 422 -28.94 -12.92 3.00
CA GLY A 422 -30.34 -13.32 2.92
C GLY A 422 -30.76 -14.22 4.07
N LYS A 423 -32.07 -14.37 4.26
CA LYS A 423 -32.60 -15.26 5.31
C LYS A 423 -32.63 -16.73 4.90
N ASP A 424 -32.85 -17.00 3.62
CA ASP A 424 -33.01 -18.35 3.08
C ASP A 424 -31.73 -18.82 2.39
N ALA A 425 -31.01 -19.73 3.03
CA ALA A 425 -29.80 -20.35 2.51
C ALA A 425 -30.03 -21.09 1.17
N VAL A 426 -31.24 -21.63 0.92
CA VAL A 426 -31.55 -22.30 -0.35
C VAL A 426 -31.53 -21.29 -1.50
N LYS A 427 -32.09 -20.09 -1.27
CA LYS A 427 -32.13 -19.02 -2.27
C LYS A 427 -30.76 -18.39 -2.50
N ILE A 428 -29.96 -18.25 -1.44
CA ILE A 428 -28.56 -17.83 -1.57
C ILE A 428 -27.80 -18.83 -2.45
N ASN A 429 -27.91 -20.13 -2.15
CA ASN A 429 -27.29 -21.19 -2.95
C ASN A 429 -27.79 -21.21 -4.41
N GLN A 430 -29.06 -20.87 -4.65
CA GLN A 430 -29.58 -20.71 -6.01
C GLN A 430 -28.87 -19.56 -6.75
N LEU A 431 -28.73 -18.40 -6.11
CA LEU A 431 -27.98 -17.26 -6.68
C LEU A 431 -26.53 -17.64 -6.98
N LYS A 432 -25.85 -18.31 -6.03
CA LYS A 432 -24.48 -18.81 -6.23
C LYS A 432 -24.38 -19.68 -7.49
N LYS A 433 -25.30 -20.62 -7.67
CA LYS A 433 -25.35 -21.49 -8.86
C LYS A 433 -25.61 -20.71 -10.15
N GLU A 434 -26.48 -19.69 -10.12
CA GLU A 434 -26.76 -18.84 -11.29
C GLU A 434 -25.54 -17.99 -11.68
N LEU A 435 -24.82 -17.46 -10.69
CA LEU A 435 -23.57 -16.73 -10.91
C LEU A 435 -22.47 -17.65 -11.46
N SER A 436 -22.30 -18.86 -10.91
CA SER A 436 -21.30 -19.83 -11.37
C SER A 436 -21.57 -20.38 -12.78
N LYS A 437 -22.80 -20.26 -13.30
CA LYS A 437 -23.10 -20.55 -14.71
C LYS A 437 -22.64 -19.45 -15.64
N SER A 438 -22.62 -18.21 -15.16
CA SER A 438 -22.34 -17.02 -15.98
C SER A 438 -20.87 -16.59 -15.90
N PHE A 439 -20.21 -16.84 -14.76
CA PHE A 439 -18.88 -16.38 -14.45
C PHE A 439 -18.05 -17.49 -13.80
N ASP A 440 -16.71 -17.39 -13.89
CA ASP A 440 -15.80 -18.27 -13.16
C ASP A 440 -15.73 -17.82 -11.69
N MET A 441 -16.59 -18.44 -10.88
CA MET A 441 -16.81 -18.11 -9.46
C MET A 441 -16.07 -19.08 -8.53
N LYS A 442 -15.51 -18.55 -7.45
CA LYS A 442 -15.00 -19.32 -6.32
C LYS A 442 -15.87 -19.03 -5.09
N ASP A 443 -16.46 -20.09 -4.53
CA ASP A 443 -17.18 -20.00 -3.27
C ASP A 443 -16.19 -19.97 -2.10
N LEU A 444 -16.28 -18.95 -1.24
CA LEU A 444 -15.46 -18.81 -0.04
C LEU A 444 -16.20 -19.24 1.23
N GLY A 445 -17.49 -19.58 1.11
CA GLY A 445 -18.33 -20.02 2.22
C GLY A 445 -18.89 -18.86 3.05
N PRO A 446 -19.28 -19.12 4.31
CA PRO A 446 -19.74 -18.08 5.24
C PRO A 446 -18.66 -17.02 5.44
N ALA A 447 -19.05 -15.75 5.43
CA ALA A 447 -18.09 -14.68 5.72
C ALA A 447 -17.72 -14.71 7.21
N GLN A 448 -16.41 -14.73 7.51
CA GLN A 448 -15.86 -14.76 8.86
C GLN A 448 -15.41 -13.39 9.34
#